data_AF-A0A401RZY4-F1
#
_entry.id   AF-A0A401RZY4-F1
#
_cell.length_a   1.000
_cell.length_b   1.000
_cell.length_c   1.000
_cell.angle_alpha   90.00
_cell.angle_beta   90.00
_cell.angle_gamma   90.00
#
_symmetry.space_group_name_H-M   'P 1'
#
loop_
_entity.id
_entity.type
_entity.pdbx_description
1 polymer ?
#
loop_
_entity_poly.entity_id
_entity_poly.type
_entity_poly.pdbx_seq_one_letter_code
_entity_poly.pdbx_strand_id
1 'polypeptide(L)'
;MKAETVKHDCAYLTDIFDKCNSLIVQIQRDNVSFIKARNAVTSFVAKLDLFHRNIRRREFYQFPSLNNIAEDVTDDQLLIYSAHIHTLQDDMKIRFAELMILLRWLTDPFISRAEEMDIRLQEEMIELQNVTAMKIRFS
;
A
#
# COMPACT_ATOMS: atom_id res chain seq x y z
N MET A 1 -26.02 -3.10 24.87
CA MET A 1 -25.47 -1.96 24.13
C MET A 1 -23.93 -1.94 24.02
N LYS A 2 -23.12 -2.29 25.04
CA LYS A 2 -21.63 -2.28 24.90
C LYS A 2 -21.01 -3.49 24.19
N ALA A 3 -21.63 -4.68 24.24
CA ALA A 3 -21.04 -5.90 23.68
C ALA A 3 -21.14 -6.00 22.14
N GLU A 4 -22.24 -5.50 21.56
CA GLU A 4 -22.43 -5.47 20.10
C GLU A 4 -21.43 -4.56 19.42
N THR A 5 -21.21 -3.34 19.91
CA THR A 5 -20.24 -2.41 19.32
C THR A 5 -18.83 -3.02 19.25
N VAL A 6 -18.40 -3.70 20.32
CA VAL A 6 -17.11 -4.42 20.36
C VAL A 6 -17.02 -5.51 19.30
N LYS A 7 -18.10 -6.26 19.04
CA LYS A 7 -18.12 -7.32 18.02
C LYS A 7 -17.84 -6.78 16.62
N HIS A 8 -18.42 -5.63 16.26
CA HIS A 8 -18.22 -5.01 14.95
C HIS A 8 -16.80 -4.49 14.79
N ASP A 9 -16.29 -3.78 15.81
CA ASP A 9 -14.94 -3.24 15.79
C ASP A 9 -13.91 -4.37 15.69
N CYS A 10 -14.11 -5.47 16.43
CA CYS A 10 -13.26 -6.65 16.34
C CYS A 10 -13.31 -7.30 14.95
N ALA A 11 -14.48 -7.42 14.33
CA ALA A 11 -14.61 -7.99 12.99
C ALA A 11 -13.87 -7.15 11.94
N TYR A 12 -14.08 -5.83 11.97
CA TYR A 12 -13.37 -4.89 11.11
C TYR A 12 -11.85 -4.94 11.32
N LEU A 13 -11.40 -4.87 12.58
CA LEU A 13 -9.97 -4.89 12.92
C LEU A 13 -9.31 -6.20 12.53
N THR A 14 -9.98 -7.34 12.72
CA THR A 14 -9.49 -8.65 12.26
C THR A 14 -9.18 -8.60 10.77
N ASP A 15 -10.13 -8.13 9.96
CA ASP A 15 -9.95 -8.07 8.51
C ASP A 15 -8.85 -7.09 8.08
N ILE A 16 -8.67 -5.96 8.78
CA ILE A 16 -7.59 -4.98 8.50
C ILE A 16 -6.22 -5.51 8.93
N PHE A 17 -6.13 -6.15 10.09
CA PHE A 17 -4.88 -6.73 10.57
C PHE A 17 -4.42 -7.87 9.69
N ASP A 18 -5.32 -8.72 9.20
CA ASP A 18 -4.97 -9.78 8.24
C ASP A 18 -4.39 -9.21 6.94
N LYS A 19 -4.94 -8.09 6.45
CA LYS A 19 -4.42 -7.38 5.27
C LYS A 19 -3.03 -6.81 5.54
N CYS A 20 -2.82 -6.19 6.70
CA CYS A 20 -1.51 -5.67 7.11
C CYS A 20 -0.49 -6.80 7.26
N ASN A 21 -0.87 -7.91 7.88
CA ASN A 21 -0.03 -9.11 8.03
C ASN A 21 0.34 -9.69 6.67
N SER A 22 -0.59 -9.72 5.71
CA SER A 22 -0.29 -10.14 4.34
C SER A 22 0.78 -9.26 3.68
N LEU A 23 0.72 -7.94 3.87
CA LEU A 23 1.77 -7.02 3.40
C LEU A 23 3.10 -7.30 4.12
N ILE A 24 3.09 -7.40 5.45
CA ILE A 24 4.28 -7.66 6.26
C ILE A 24 4.98 -8.95 5.78
N VAL A 25 4.22 -10.02 5.56
CA VAL A 25 4.74 -11.27 5.01
C VAL A 25 5.34 -11.09 3.61
N GLN A 26 4.75 -10.25 2.76
CA GLN A 26 5.30 -10.00 1.42
C GLN A 26 6.63 -9.25 1.45
N ILE A 27 6.83 -8.35 2.42
CA ILE A 27 8.05 -7.53 2.53
C ILE A 27 9.13 -8.15 3.41
N GLN A 28 8.78 -9.03 4.36
CA GLN A 28 9.71 -9.67 5.30
C GLN A 28 10.13 -11.10 4.92
N ARG A 29 9.59 -11.67 3.85
CA ARG A 29 10.09 -12.95 3.32
C ARG A 29 11.58 -12.84 2.99
N ASP A 30 12.33 -13.90 3.24
CA ASP A 30 13.75 -13.96 2.90
C ASP A 30 13.96 -13.64 1.41
N ASN A 31 14.97 -12.82 1.13
CA ASN A 31 15.42 -12.50 -0.23
C ASN A 31 14.39 -11.74 -1.10
N VAL A 32 13.50 -10.94 -0.48
CA VAL A 32 12.62 -10.02 -1.21
C VAL A 32 13.45 -8.91 -1.84
N SER A 33 13.40 -8.80 -3.18
CA SER A 33 14.05 -7.69 -3.87
C SER A 33 13.34 -6.37 -3.57
N PHE A 34 14.08 -5.28 -3.61
CA PHE A 34 13.55 -3.93 -3.42
C PHE A 34 12.35 -3.62 -4.34
N ILE A 35 12.41 -4.08 -5.60
CA ILE A 35 11.31 -3.98 -6.58
C ILE A 35 10.06 -4.73 -6.11
N LYS A 36 10.21 -5.94 -5.55
CA LYS A 36 9.09 -6.73 -5.02
C LYS A 36 8.46 -6.06 -3.80
N ALA A 37 9.29 -5.55 -2.88
CA ALA A 37 8.81 -4.84 -1.69
C ALA A 37 7.98 -3.60 -2.08
N ARG A 38 8.46 -2.82 -3.05
CA ARG A 38 7.70 -1.67 -3.58
C ARG A 38 6.41 -2.09 -4.23
N ASN A 39 6.43 -3.08 -5.13
CA ASN A 39 5.20 -3.52 -5.79
C ASN A 39 4.15 -3.98 -4.77
N ALA A 40 4.57 -4.67 -3.70
CA ALA A 40 3.69 -5.06 -2.60
C ALA A 40 3.08 -3.84 -1.90
N VAL A 41 3.91 -2.85 -1.51
CA VAL A 41 3.44 -1.62 -0.85
C VAL A 41 2.55 -0.78 -1.78
N THR A 42 2.94 -0.55 -3.03
CA THR A 42 2.14 0.19 -4.02
C THR A 42 0.79 -0.48 -4.24
N SER A 43 0.77 -1.81 -4.39
CA SER A 43 -0.47 -2.59 -4.52
C SER A 43 -1.34 -2.46 -3.28
N PHE A 44 -0.73 -2.49 -2.09
CA PHE A 44 -1.45 -2.35 -0.83
C PHE A 44 -2.09 -0.97 -0.67
N VAL A 45 -1.36 0.11 -0.96
CA VAL A 45 -1.89 1.49 -0.94
C VAL A 45 -3.06 1.65 -1.92
N ALA A 46 -2.97 1.07 -3.11
CA ALA A 46 -4.08 1.07 -4.08
C ALA A 46 -5.28 0.25 -3.60
N LYS A 47 -5.04 -0.88 -2.92
CA LYS A 47 -6.10 -1.68 -2.29
C LYS A 47 -6.80 -0.93 -1.17
N LEU A 48 -6.09 -0.15 -0.35
CA LEU A 48 -6.72 0.68 0.69
C LEU A 48 -7.69 1.71 0.09
N ASP A 49 -7.38 2.32 -1.06
CA ASP A 49 -8.33 3.19 -1.78
C ASP A 49 -9.60 2.42 -2.20
N LEU A 50 -9.41 1.22 -2.76
CA LEU A 50 -10.51 0.36 -3.16
C LEU A 50 -11.38 -0.02 -1.95
N PHE A 51 -10.76 -0.42 -0.83
CA PHE A 51 -11.44 -0.78 0.40
C PHE A 51 -12.23 0.39 0.98
N HIS A 52 -11.65 1.58 0.98
CA HIS A 52 -12.31 2.81 1.42
C HIS A 52 -13.56 3.10 0.57
N ARG A 53 -13.49 2.94 -0.76
CA ARG A 53 -14.65 3.14 -1.64
C ARG A 53 -15.74 2.09 -1.42
N ASN A 54 -15.36 0.83 -1.29
CA ASN A 54 -16.30 -0.29 -1.21
C ASN A 54 -16.99 -0.35 0.16
N ILE A 55 -16.27 -0.11 1.26
CA ILE A 55 -16.87 -0.14 2.60
C ILE A 55 -17.97 0.93 2.74
N ARG A 56 -17.78 2.11 2.13
CA ARG A 56 -18.78 3.19 2.08
C ARG A 56 -20.03 2.82 1.28
N ARG A 57 -19.91 1.87 0.36
CA ARG A 57 -21.02 1.30 -0.42
C ARG A 57 -21.66 0.08 0.24
N ARG A 58 -21.24 -0.26 1.47
CA ARG A 58 -21.63 -1.49 2.17
C ARG A 58 -21.26 -2.77 1.39
N GLU A 59 -20.24 -2.69 0.54
CA GLU A 59 -19.70 -3.82 -0.22
C GLU A 59 -18.56 -4.46 0.59
N PHE A 60 -18.89 -5.44 1.44
CA PHE A 60 -17.92 -6.03 2.39
C PHE A 60 -17.20 -7.28 1.86
N TYR A 61 -17.21 -7.55 0.56
CA TYR A 61 -16.57 -8.76 0.01
C TYR A 61 -15.10 -8.92 0.42
N GLN A 62 -14.36 -7.81 0.55
CA GLN A 62 -12.96 -7.82 0.97
C GLN A 62 -12.78 -7.94 2.50
N PHE A 63 -13.86 -7.92 3.26
CA PHE A 63 -13.90 -7.91 4.73
C PHE A 63 -14.75 -9.09 5.22
N PRO A 64 -14.25 -10.34 5.15
CA PRO A 64 -15.05 -11.53 5.44
C PRO A 64 -15.62 -11.54 6.86
N SER A 65 -14.85 -11.09 7.86
CA SER A 65 -15.32 -11.03 9.25
C SER A 65 -16.45 -10.01 9.39
N LEU A 66 -16.29 -8.82 8.79
CA LEU A 66 -17.32 -7.78 8.81
C LEU A 66 -18.56 -8.16 7.97
N ASN A 67 -18.36 -8.84 6.84
CA ASN A 67 -19.41 -9.29 5.94
C ASN A 67 -20.36 -10.28 6.61
N ASN A 68 -19.84 -11.11 7.52
CA ASN A 68 -20.66 -12.05 8.31
C ASN A 68 -21.65 -11.37 9.26
N ILE A 69 -21.46 -10.07 9.53
CA ILE A 69 -22.30 -9.26 10.41
C ILE A 69 -22.78 -7.98 9.71
N ALA A 70 -22.85 -8.01 8.38
CA ALA A 70 -23.12 -6.84 7.55
C ALA A 70 -24.43 -6.11 7.89
N GLU A 71 -25.47 -6.87 8.27
CA GLU A 71 -26.80 -6.35 8.63
C GLU A 71 -26.78 -5.50 9.90
N ASP A 72 -25.84 -5.77 10.81
CA ASP A 72 -25.73 -5.10 12.11
C ASP A 72 -24.82 -3.85 12.04
N VAL A 73 -24.14 -3.62 10.92
CA VAL A 73 -23.21 -2.48 10.74
C VAL A 73 -23.99 -1.17 10.53
N THR A 74 -23.83 -0.26 11.49
CA THR A 74 -24.44 1.09 11.46
C THR A 74 -23.68 2.07 10.57
N ASP A 75 -24.33 3.16 10.15
CA ASP A 75 -23.68 4.22 9.35
C ASP A 75 -22.56 4.94 10.14
N ASP A 76 -22.70 5.09 11.46
CA ASP A 76 -21.66 5.68 12.31
C ASP A 76 -20.38 4.81 12.32
N GLN A 77 -20.54 3.49 12.43
CA GLN A 77 -19.42 2.55 12.32
C GLN A 77 -18.77 2.61 10.95
N LEU A 78 -19.57 2.70 9.87
CA LEU A 78 -19.02 2.87 8.51
C LEU A 78 -18.19 4.13 8.37
N LEU A 79 -18.63 5.24 8.96
CA LEU A 79 -17.88 6.49 8.94
C LEU A 79 -16.52 6.33 9.64
N ILE A 80 -16.50 5.67 10.81
CA ILE A 80 -15.29 5.39 11.57
C ILE A 80 -14.34 4.48 10.77
N TYR A 81 -14.83 3.36 10.24
CA TYR A 81 -14.01 2.39 9.49
C TYR A 81 -13.48 2.98 8.19
N SER A 82 -14.31 3.75 7.49
CA SER A 82 -13.92 4.48 6.29
C SER A 82 -12.82 5.50 6.59
N ALA A 83 -12.99 6.30 7.64
CA ALA A 83 -11.98 7.26 8.05
C ALA A 83 -10.66 6.58 8.43
N HIS A 84 -10.72 5.48 9.18
CA HIS A 84 -9.52 4.72 9.55
C HIS A 84 -8.79 4.13 8.32
N ILE A 85 -9.49 3.57 7.33
CA ILE A 85 -8.84 3.09 6.09
C ILE A 85 -8.15 4.23 5.35
N HIS A 86 -8.79 5.40 5.28
CA HIS A 86 -8.21 6.57 4.63
C HIS A 86 -6.95 7.05 5.35
N THR A 87 -7.00 7.20 6.68
CA THR A 87 -5.83 7.55 7.50
C THR A 87 -4.71 6.53 7.33
N LEU A 88 -5.02 5.23 7.39
CA LEU A 88 -4.05 4.16 7.18
C LEU A 88 -3.39 4.26 5.80
N GLN A 89 -4.16 4.64 4.76
CA GLN A 89 -3.61 4.84 3.43
C GLN A 89 -2.60 5.99 3.40
N ASP A 90 -2.92 7.10 4.02
CA ASP A 90 -2.03 8.26 4.05
C ASP A 90 -0.78 8.00 4.88
N ASP A 91 -0.92 7.31 6.02
CA ASP A 91 0.21 6.84 6.82
C ASP A 91 1.14 5.92 6.01
N MET A 92 0.58 5.02 5.18
CA MET A 92 1.37 4.15 4.30
C MET A 92 2.10 4.94 3.21
N LYS A 93 1.45 5.95 2.61
CA LYS A 93 2.09 6.84 1.62
C LYS A 93 3.25 7.61 2.24
N ILE A 94 3.08 8.12 3.46
CA ILE A 94 4.12 8.86 4.19
C ILE A 94 5.27 7.91 4.57
N ARG A 95 4.95 6.78 5.20
CA ARG A 95 5.95 5.81 5.68
C ARG A 95 6.82 5.24 4.57
N PHE A 96 6.26 5.03 3.39
CA PHE A 96 6.95 4.43 2.24
C PHE A 96 7.22 5.44 1.11
N ALA A 97 7.19 6.73 1.39
CA ALA A 97 7.41 7.78 0.40
C ALA A 97 8.74 7.59 -0.35
N GLU A 98 9.83 7.36 0.39
CA GLU A 98 11.16 7.12 -0.20
C GLU A 98 11.19 5.86 -1.07
N LEU A 99 10.60 4.75 -0.59
CA LEU A 99 10.48 3.52 -1.38
C LEU A 99 9.72 3.75 -2.69
N MET A 100 8.71 4.62 -2.70
CA MET A 100 7.95 4.96 -3.90
C MET A 100 8.72 5.90 -4.85
N ILE A 101 9.50 6.85 -4.30
CA ILE A 101 10.28 7.85 -5.04
C ILE A 101 11.56 7.24 -5.64
N LEU A 102 12.37 6.55 -4.84
CA LEU A 102 13.63 5.90 -5.23
C LEU A 102 13.44 4.91 -6.38
N LEU A 103 12.23 4.38 -6.56
CA LEU A 103 11.96 3.36 -7.57
C LEU A 103 11.37 3.89 -8.87
N ARG A 104 11.01 5.18 -8.99
CA ARG A 104 10.63 5.74 -10.30
C ARG A 104 11.82 5.68 -11.26
N TRP A 105 12.97 6.17 -10.83
CA TRP A 105 14.18 6.16 -11.64
C TRP A 105 14.84 4.77 -11.71
N LEU A 106 14.72 3.90 -10.69
CA LEU A 106 15.27 2.54 -10.82
C LEU A 106 14.47 1.67 -11.81
N THR A 107 13.16 1.90 -11.96
CA THR A 107 12.37 1.16 -12.96
C THR A 107 12.58 1.65 -14.38
N ASP A 108 12.91 2.92 -14.55
CA ASP A 108 13.26 3.49 -15.85
C ASP A 108 14.36 4.54 -15.70
N PRO A 109 15.61 4.11 -15.53
CA PRO A 109 16.71 5.04 -15.32
C PRO A 109 16.97 5.84 -16.58
N PHE A 110 16.61 5.34 -17.76
CA PHE A 110 16.92 5.96 -19.05
C PHE A 110 15.95 7.07 -19.43
N ILE A 111 14.70 7.04 -18.98
CA ILE A 111 13.72 8.12 -19.20
C ILE A 111 13.75 9.17 -18.07
N SER A 112 14.27 8.81 -16.90
CA SER A 112 14.34 9.74 -15.76
C SER A 112 15.40 10.82 -15.96
N ARG A 113 15.12 12.06 -15.51
CA ARG A 113 16.06 13.19 -15.60
C ARG A 113 16.86 13.33 -14.31
N ALA A 114 18.19 13.21 -14.39
CA ALA A 114 19.06 13.28 -13.22
C ALA A 114 18.95 14.64 -12.52
N GLU A 115 18.68 15.71 -13.27
CA GLU A 115 18.47 17.07 -12.78
C GLU A 115 17.26 17.22 -11.84
N GLU A 116 16.27 16.33 -11.96
CA GLU A 116 15.03 16.35 -11.17
C GLU A 116 15.13 15.48 -9.90
N MET A 117 16.28 14.83 -9.69
CA MET A 117 16.55 13.98 -8.53
C MET A 117 17.18 14.76 -7.38
N ASP A 118 17.07 14.19 -6.19
CA ASP A 118 17.86 14.61 -5.02
C ASP A 118 19.35 14.65 -5.39
N ILE A 119 20.03 15.75 -5.05
CA ILE A 119 21.44 16.00 -5.38
C ILE A 119 22.35 14.82 -5.00
N ARG A 120 22.02 14.10 -3.92
CA ARG A 120 22.80 12.96 -3.42
C ARG A 120 22.73 11.73 -4.33
N LEU A 121 21.74 11.66 -5.22
CA LEU A 121 21.48 10.51 -6.09
C LEU A 121 21.77 10.80 -7.57
N GLN A 122 22.11 12.05 -7.92
CA GLN A 122 22.30 12.45 -9.32
C GLN A 122 23.49 11.72 -9.97
N GLU A 123 24.61 11.59 -9.26
CA GLU A 123 25.81 10.90 -9.75
C GLU A 123 25.55 9.41 -9.96
N GLU A 124 25.00 8.72 -8.95
CA GLU A 124 24.65 7.29 -9.04
C GLU A 124 23.70 7.00 -10.22
N MET A 125 22.76 7.90 -10.48
CA MET A 125 21.83 7.78 -11.59
C MET A 125 22.52 7.97 -12.95
N ILE A 126 23.40 8.96 -13.09
CA ILE A 126 24.20 9.17 -14.32
C ILE A 126 25.07 7.95 -14.60
N GLU A 127 25.66 7.36 -13.57
CA GLU A 127 26.41 6.10 -13.70
C GLU A 127 25.51 4.97 -14.18
N LEU A 128 24.35 4.78 -13.53
CA LEU A 128 23.37 3.74 -13.89
C LEU A 128 22.88 3.86 -15.35
N GLN A 129 22.61 5.09 -15.81
CA GLN A 129 22.21 5.40 -17.19
C GLN A 129 23.29 5.09 -18.23
N ASN A 130 24.56 5.05 -17.83
CA ASN A 130 25.69 4.79 -18.72
C ASN A 130 26.17 3.34 -18.67
N VAL A 131 25.64 2.50 -17.75
CA VAL A 131 25.90 1.05 -17.73
C VAL A 131 25.37 0.40 -19.01
N THR A 132 26.29 0.06 -19.92
CA THR A 132 26.00 -0.48 -21.26
C THR A 132 25.22 -1.79 -21.23
N ALA A 133 25.38 -2.59 -20.16
CA ALA A 133 24.66 -3.85 -19.96
C ALA A 133 23.15 -3.68 -19.74
N MET A 134 22.69 -2.52 -19.26
CA MET A 134 21.26 -2.25 -19.04
C MET A 134 20.57 -1.70 -20.30
N LYS A 135 21.27 -0.98 -21.18
CA LYS A 135 20.71 -0.50 -22.46
C LYS A 135 20.27 -1.64 -23.39
N ILE A 136 20.99 -2.76 -23.39
CA ILE A 136 20.70 -3.92 -24.26
C ILE A 136 19.49 -4.74 -23.75
N ARG A 137 19.12 -4.62 -22.47
CA ARG A 137 18.02 -5.39 -21.88
C ARG A 137 16.65 -4.70 -21.95
N PHE A 138 16.64 -3.40 -22.28
CA PHE A 138 15.45 -2.57 -22.42
C PHE A 138 15.26 -1.99 -23.84
N SER A 139 16.08 -2.41 -24.83
CA SER A 139 15.86 -2.10 -26.26
C SER A 139 14.96 -3.11 -26.94
#